data_AF-A0A318RZC3-F1
#
_entry.id   AF-A0A318RZC3-F1
#
_cell.length_a   1.000
_cell.length_b   1.000
_cell.length_c   1.000
_cell.angle_alpha   90.00
_cell.angle_beta   90.00
_cell.angle_gamma   90.00
#
_symmetry.space_group_name_H-M   'P 1'
#
loop_
_entity.id
_entity.type
_entity.pdbx_description
1 polymer ?
#
loop_
_entity_poly.entity_id
_entity_poly.type
_entity_poly.pdbx_seq_one_letter_code
_entity_poly.pdbx_strand_id
1 'polypeptide(L)'
;MDRRLKFVLWGLLCVAPLALARPVYRSQAINQLHVEGSKLSTKTMACTYCHVNPSGGAPWNSFGEALKKGFRENPKAKFDEVLYLVLTQSEDSDEDGYPDVLEVFAKTLPGDANSKPTRSLAELREAFEAAGGVKQYESERMKKAS
;
A
#
# COMPACT_ATOMS: atom_id res chain seq x y z
N MET A 1 -5.06 55.12 49.59
CA MET A 1 -5.26 53.66 49.72
C MET A 1 -5.91 53.18 48.44
N ASP A 2 -5.12 52.74 47.47
CA ASP A 2 -5.62 52.24 46.18
C ASP A 2 -5.10 50.83 45.93
N ARG A 3 -6.03 49.86 45.87
CA ARG A 3 -5.76 48.45 45.60
C ARG A 3 -5.48 48.26 44.11
N ARG A 4 -4.25 47.91 43.75
CA ARG A 4 -3.95 47.34 42.43
C ARG A 4 -3.81 45.83 42.55
N LEU A 5 -4.94 45.14 42.38
CA LEU A 5 -5.01 43.71 42.10
C LEU A 5 -4.74 43.51 40.61
N LYS A 6 -3.64 42.85 40.24
CA LYS A 6 -3.38 42.48 38.84
C LYS A 6 -2.82 41.06 38.71
N PHE A 7 -3.74 40.22 38.26
CA PHE A 7 -3.58 39.12 37.30
C PHE A 7 -2.69 37.92 37.67
N VAL A 8 -3.40 36.87 38.11
CA VAL A 8 -3.04 35.47 38.02
C VAL A 8 -2.69 35.10 36.57
N LEU A 9 -1.45 34.66 36.33
CA LEU A 9 -1.06 33.99 35.09
C LEU A 9 -1.20 32.47 35.31
N TRP A 10 -2.33 31.91 34.90
CA TRP A 10 -2.48 30.46 34.75
C TRP A 10 -2.00 30.08 33.34
N GLY A 11 -0.81 29.48 33.26
CA GLY A 11 -0.28 28.91 32.02
C GLY A 11 -1.08 27.66 31.63
N LEU A 12 -1.91 27.79 30.61
CA LEU A 12 -2.62 26.67 29.99
C LEU A 12 -1.62 25.88 29.12
N LEU A 13 -1.11 24.77 29.66
CA LEU A 13 -0.30 23.81 28.92
C LEU A 13 -1.20 23.05 27.94
N CYS A 14 -1.31 23.53 26.71
CA CYS A 14 -1.99 22.84 25.62
C CYS A 14 -1.21 21.56 25.25
N VAL A 15 -1.59 20.43 25.83
CA VAL A 15 -1.18 19.10 25.34
C VAL A 15 -1.98 18.84 24.07
N ALA A 16 -1.49 19.29 22.92
CA ALA A 16 -2.08 18.95 21.64
C ALA A 16 -1.85 17.45 21.37
N PRO A 17 -2.89 16.66 21.07
CA PRO A 17 -2.71 15.29 20.64
C PRO A 17 -1.93 15.28 19.33
N LEU A 18 -0.81 14.56 19.31
CA LEU A 18 -0.06 14.27 18.10
C LEU A 18 -0.96 13.44 17.18
N ALA A 19 -1.64 14.11 16.25
CA ALA A 19 -2.30 13.46 15.13
C ALA A 19 -1.21 12.77 14.30
N LEU A 20 -1.03 11.47 14.52
CA LEU A 20 -0.17 10.62 13.70
C LEU A 20 -0.73 10.64 12.28
N ALA A 21 -0.14 11.50 11.45
CA ALA A 21 -0.48 11.58 10.04
C ALA A 21 -0.31 10.19 9.43
N ARG A 22 -1.33 9.75 8.67
CA ARG A 22 -1.27 8.45 8.01
C ARG A 22 -0.10 8.42 7.01
N PRO A 23 0.61 7.29 6.90
CA PRO A 23 1.80 7.21 6.06
C PRO A 23 1.43 7.47 4.59
N VAL A 24 2.20 8.36 3.95
CA VAL A 24 2.06 8.78 2.53
C VAL A 24 2.03 7.59 1.57
N TYR A 25 2.71 6.49 1.90
CA TYR A 25 2.76 5.28 1.09
C TYR A 25 1.39 4.59 0.96
N ARG A 26 0.53 4.66 1.98
CA ARG A 26 -0.78 4.01 1.94
C ARG A 26 -1.73 4.69 0.95
N SER A 27 -1.70 6.03 0.88
CA SER A 27 -2.52 6.76 -0.09
C SER A 27 -1.99 6.62 -1.52
N GLN A 28 -0.67 6.42 -1.69
CA GLN A 28 -0.07 6.11 -2.99
C GLN A 28 -0.48 4.71 -3.48
N ALA A 29 -0.38 3.69 -2.63
CA ALA A 29 -0.75 2.32 -2.96
C ALA A 29 -2.23 2.19 -3.35
N ILE A 30 -3.15 2.83 -2.62
CA ILE A 30 -4.59 2.85 -2.95
C ILE A 30 -4.85 3.39 -4.35
N ASN A 31 -4.17 4.48 -4.76
CA ASN A 31 -4.38 5.08 -6.07
C ASN A 31 -3.94 4.14 -7.19
N GLN A 32 -2.83 3.44 -6.98
CA GLN A 32 -2.19 2.69 -8.04
C GLN A 32 -2.76 1.27 -8.19
N LEU A 33 -3.13 0.64 -7.08
CA LEU A 33 -3.78 -0.66 -7.10
C LEU A 33 -5.27 -0.57 -7.51
N HIS A 34 -5.72 0.61 -7.94
CA HIS A 34 -7.10 0.90 -8.32
C HIS A 34 -8.13 0.40 -7.29
N VAL A 35 -7.78 0.43 -5.99
CA VAL A 35 -8.68 -0.07 -4.97
C VAL A 35 -9.76 0.97 -4.70
N GLU A 36 -11.00 0.61 -5.04
CA GLU A 36 -12.16 1.48 -4.85
C GLU A 36 -12.42 1.71 -3.35
N GLY A 37 -12.42 2.97 -2.92
CA GLY A 37 -12.78 3.36 -1.55
C GLY A 37 -12.05 4.60 -1.03
N SER A 38 -12.28 4.94 0.23
CA SER A 38 -11.65 6.10 0.86
C SER A 38 -10.16 5.86 1.11
N LYS A 39 -9.30 6.76 0.62
CA LYS A 39 -7.84 6.77 0.90
C LYS A 39 -7.53 6.84 2.41
N LEU A 40 -8.50 7.27 3.20
CA LEU A 40 -8.47 7.37 4.65
C LEU A 40 -9.19 6.20 5.36
N SER A 41 -9.60 5.14 4.68
CA SER A 41 -10.25 4.00 5.32
C SER A 41 -9.36 2.77 5.20
N THR A 42 -9.00 2.15 6.32
CA THR A 42 -8.30 0.85 6.35
C THR A 42 -9.07 -0.26 5.62
N LYS A 43 -10.37 -0.08 5.40
CA LYS A 43 -11.20 -0.97 4.57
C LYS A 43 -10.89 -0.87 3.07
N THR A 44 -10.31 0.24 2.61
CA THR A 44 -9.91 0.44 1.21
C THR A 44 -8.58 -0.22 0.90
N MET A 45 -7.69 -0.33 1.88
CA MET A 45 -6.45 -1.10 1.77
C MET A 45 -5.93 -1.27 3.19
N ALA A 46 -5.99 -2.50 3.68
CA ALA A 46 -5.42 -2.83 4.96
C ALA A 46 -3.90 -2.70 4.88
N CYS A 47 -3.26 -2.28 5.97
CA CYS A 47 -1.79 -2.28 6.02
C CYS A 47 -1.25 -3.71 5.85
N THR A 48 -2.08 -4.73 6.12
CA THR A 48 -1.75 -6.14 5.93
C THR A 48 -1.46 -6.53 4.48
N TYR A 49 -1.73 -5.66 3.52
CA TYR A 49 -1.32 -5.87 2.13
C TYR A 49 0.20 -5.99 1.99
N CYS A 50 0.98 -5.21 2.76
CA CYS A 50 2.46 -5.22 2.71
C CYS A 50 3.11 -5.47 4.08
N HIS A 51 2.32 -5.59 5.14
CA HIS A 51 2.81 -5.67 6.52
C HIS A 51 2.20 -6.86 7.24
N VAL A 52 2.88 -7.40 8.24
CA VAL A 52 2.25 -8.34 9.16
C VAL A 52 1.37 -7.59 10.17
N ASN A 53 1.82 -6.41 10.60
CA ASN A 53 1.07 -5.60 11.56
C ASN A 53 -0.10 -4.88 10.86
N PRO A 54 -1.36 -5.04 11.34
CA PRO A 54 -2.50 -4.32 10.78
C PRO A 54 -2.42 -2.80 10.94
N SER A 55 -1.58 -2.31 11.85
CA SER A 55 -1.26 -0.87 11.99
C SER A 55 -0.14 -0.41 11.05
N GLY A 56 0.50 -1.31 10.31
CA GLY A 56 1.67 -1.06 9.47
C GLY A 56 2.99 -1.08 10.24
N GLY A 57 4.07 -0.72 9.55
CA GLY A 57 5.44 -0.81 10.08
C GLY A 57 6.01 -2.22 10.01
N ALA A 58 7.22 -2.40 10.54
CA ALA A 58 7.83 -3.73 10.61
C ALA A 58 7.01 -4.66 11.54
N PRO A 59 6.98 -5.98 11.29
CA PRO A 59 7.59 -6.67 10.16
C PRO A 59 6.73 -6.62 8.88
N TRP A 60 7.37 -6.85 7.72
CA TRP A 60 6.71 -6.95 6.42
C TRP A 60 6.28 -8.39 6.15
N ASN A 61 5.16 -8.56 5.42
CA ASN A 61 4.80 -9.87 4.86
C ASN A 61 5.70 -10.18 3.65
N SER A 62 5.54 -11.35 3.04
CA SER A 62 6.37 -11.76 1.89
C SER A 62 6.30 -10.77 0.74
N PHE A 63 5.11 -10.35 0.33
CA PHE A 63 4.93 -9.31 -0.69
C PHE A 63 5.59 -7.97 -0.32
N GLY A 64 5.49 -7.55 0.94
CA GLY A 64 6.15 -6.37 1.46
C GLY A 64 7.67 -6.45 1.41
N GLU A 65 8.25 -7.64 1.57
CA GLU A 65 9.69 -7.88 1.38
C GLU A 65 10.09 -7.81 -0.10
N ALA A 66 9.24 -8.29 -1.02
CA ALA A 66 9.44 -8.11 -2.47
C ALA A 66 9.48 -6.62 -2.86
N LEU A 67 8.54 -5.81 -2.33
CA LEU A 67 8.55 -4.36 -2.51
C LEU A 67 9.82 -3.71 -1.93
N LYS A 68 10.26 -4.13 -0.74
CA LYS A 68 11.52 -3.64 -0.17
C LYS A 68 12.72 -3.98 -1.03
N LYS A 69 12.78 -5.18 -1.61
CA LYS A 69 13.81 -5.57 -2.58
C LYS A 69 13.78 -4.64 -3.79
N GLY A 70 12.61 -4.41 -4.37
CA GLY A 70 12.45 -3.49 -5.50
C GLY A 70 12.93 -2.06 -5.20
N PHE A 71 12.65 -1.53 -4.01
CA PHE A 71 13.17 -0.22 -3.58
C PHE A 71 14.69 -0.20 -3.38
N ARG A 72 15.29 -1.28 -2.85
CA ARG A 72 16.75 -1.38 -2.71
C ARG A 72 17.44 -1.39 -4.07
N GLU A 73 16.85 -2.09 -5.04
CA GLU A 73 17.35 -2.17 -6.41
C GLU A 73 17.11 -0.87 -7.20
N ASN A 74 16.07 -0.12 -6.85
CA ASN A 74 15.66 1.11 -7.54
C ASN A 74 15.51 2.29 -6.55
N PRO A 75 16.61 2.80 -5.96
CA PRO A 75 16.55 3.76 -4.85
C PRO A 75 15.95 5.13 -5.21
N LYS A 76 15.83 5.45 -6.50
CA LYS A 76 15.19 6.69 -7.00
C LYS A 76 13.75 6.48 -7.47
N ALA A 77 13.31 5.23 -7.57
CA ALA A 77 11.99 4.91 -8.06
C ALA A 77 10.91 5.37 -7.07
N LYS A 78 9.73 5.67 -7.61
CA LYS A 78 8.54 5.90 -6.79
C LYS A 78 7.84 4.57 -6.54
N PHE A 79 6.94 4.56 -5.56
CA PHE A 79 6.20 3.37 -5.19
C PHE A 79 5.53 2.73 -6.40
N ASP A 80 5.04 3.56 -7.33
CA ASP A 80 4.37 3.08 -8.51
C ASP A 80 5.21 2.35 -9.53
N GLU A 81 6.42 2.82 -9.74
CA GLU A 81 7.37 2.09 -10.55
C GLU A 81 7.81 0.80 -9.86
N VAL A 82 8.10 0.85 -8.55
CA VAL A 82 8.53 -0.35 -7.82
C VAL A 82 7.45 -1.42 -7.82
N LEU A 83 6.19 -1.03 -7.59
CA LEU A 83 5.07 -1.96 -7.65
C LEU A 83 4.95 -2.56 -9.05
N TYR A 84 5.00 -1.75 -10.12
CA TYR A 84 4.97 -2.27 -11.49
C TYR A 84 6.12 -3.25 -11.78
N LEU A 85 7.35 -2.94 -11.34
CA LEU A 85 8.52 -3.80 -11.49
C LEU A 85 8.37 -5.13 -10.72
N VAL A 86 7.81 -5.10 -9.51
CA VAL A 86 7.53 -6.31 -8.73
C VAL A 86 6.47 -7.16 -9.43
N LEU A 87 5.35 -6.56 -9.84
CA LEU A 87 4.27 -7.30 -10.52
C LEU A 87 4.71 -7.88 -11.87
N THR A 88 5.64 -7.23 -12.57
CA THR A 88 6.20 -7.73 -13.83
C THR A 88 7.01 -9.01 -13.65
N GLN A 89 7.60 -9.24 -12.47
CA GLN A 89 8.37 -10.46 -12.19
C GLN A 89 7.47 -11.70 -12.09
N SER A 90 6.15 -11.54 -11.91
CA SER A 90 5.19 -12.64 -11.80
C SER A 90 5.58 -13.69 -10.74
N GLU A 91 6.20 -13.23 -9.64
CA GLU A 91 6.48 -14.06 -8.47
C GLU A 91 5.16 -14.41 -7.74
N ASP A 92 5.22 -15.45 -6.91
CA ASP A 92 4.17 -15.92 -6.00
C ASP A 92 4.78 -15.81 -4.59
N SER A 93 4.54 -14.67 -3.95
CA SER A 93 5.26 -14.26 -2.74
C SER A 93 4.94 -15.13 -1.53
N ASP A 94 3.73 -15.65 -1.42
CA ASP A 94 3.31 -16.51 -0.30
C ASP A 94 3.21 -18.01 -0.65
N GLU A 95 3.64 -18.37 -1.86
CA GLU A 95 3.77 -19.74 -2.37
C GLU A 95 2.43 -20.50 -2.39
N ASP A 96 1.34 -19.79 -2.62
CA ASP A 96 -0.01 -20.33 -2.52
C ASP A 96 -0.57 -20.89 -3.84
N GLY A 97 0.18 -20.72 -4.93
CA GLY A 97 -0.15 -21.16 -6.28
C GLY A 97 -0.71 -20.06 -7.18
N TYR A 98 -0.91 -18.83 -6.67
CA TYR A 98 -1.31 -17.67 -7.45
C TYR A 98 -0.18 -16.62 -7.51
N PRO A 99 0.27 -16.22 -8.71
CA PRO A 99 1.19 -15.11 -8.84
C PRO A 99 0.62 -13.80 -8.28
N ASP A 100 1.47 -12.99 -7.65
CA ASP A 100 1.12 -11.73 -6.98
C ASP A 100 0.27 -10.81 -7.86
N VAL A 101 0.60 -10.74 -9.15
CA VAL A 101 -0.12 -9.89 -10.13
C VAL A 101 -1.55 -10.34 -10.36
N LEU A 102 -1.81 -11.65 -10.31
CA LEU A 102 -3.17 -12.18 -10.46
C LEU A 102 -3.97 -12.00 -9.18
N GLU A 103 -3.33 -12.10 -8.02
CA GLU A 103 -3.95 -11.79 -6.74
C GLU A 103 -4.34 -10.32 -6.61
N VAL A 104 -3.44 -9.43 -7.00
CA VAL A 104 -3.71 -7.98 -7.09
C VAL A 104 -4.93 -7.73 -8.00
N PHE A 105 -4.98 -8.39 -9.16
CA PHE A 105 -6.11 -8.30 -10.08
C PHE A 105 -7.41 -8.87 -9.50
N ALA A 106 -7.32 -9.97 -8.74
CA ALA A 106 -8.43 -10.59 -8.02
C ALA A 106 -8.85 -9.85 -6.74
N LYS A 107 -8.12 -8.79 -6.37
CA LYS A 107 -8.30 -8.02 -5.13
C LYS A 107 -8.09 -8.86 -3.87
N THR A 108 -7.13 -9.77 -3.91
CA THR A 108 -6.66 -10.56 -2.76
C THR A 108 -5.34 -10.02 -2.18
N LEU A 109 -4.77 -10.69 -1.19
CA LEU A 109 -3.58 -10.25 -0.45
C LEU A 109 -2.38 -11.13 -0.82
N PRO A 110 -1.44 -10.65 -1.65
CA PRO A 110 -0.34 -11.47 -2.18
C PRO A 110 0.76 -11.85 -1.19
N GLY A 111 0.53 -11.63 0.10
CA GLY A 111 1.45 -12.02 1.15
C GLY A 111 0.76 -12.79 2.27
N ASP A 112 -0.40 -13.37 1.98
CA ASP A 112 -1.23 -14.16 2.88
C ASP A 112 -1.85 -15.33 2.11
N ALA A 113 -1.23 -16.51 2.22
CA ALA A 113 -1.65 -17.74 1.54
C ALA A 113 -3.08 -18.22 1.88
N ASN A 114 -3.77 -17.56 2.82
CA ASN A 114 -5.19 -17.81 3.12
C ASN A 114 -6.14 -16.91 2.32
N SER A 115 -5.63 -15.86 1.68
CA SER A 115 -6.38 -14.90 0.88
C SER A 115 -6.41 -15.30 -0.59
N LYS A 116 -7.02 -16.45 -0.92
CA LYS A 116 -7.01 -16.95 -2.31
C LYS A 116 -8.09 -16.35 -3.20
N PRO A 117 -7.81 -16.15 -4.51
CA PRO A 117 -8.85 -15.89 -5.49
C PRO A 117 -9.89 -17.01 -5.51
N THR A 118 -11.16 -16.65 -5.76
CA THR A 118 -12.24 -17.64 -5.90
C THR A 118 -12.27 -18.32 -7.27
N ARG A 119 -11.67 -17.69 -8.29
CA ARG A 119 -11.53 -18.22 -9.65
C ARG A 119 -10.30 -19.09 -9.75
N SER A 120 -10.33 -20.06 -10.66
CA SER A 120 -9.14 -20.85 -10.96
C SER A 120 -8.02 -19.98 -11.56
N LEU A 121 -6.77 -20.45 -11.43
CA LEU A 121 -5.60 -19.78 -12.01
C LEU A 121 -5.75 -19.53 -13.52
N ALA A 122 -6.33 -20.48 -14.25
CA ALA A 122 -6.52 -20.38 -15.70
C ALA A 122 -7.53 -19.28 -16.06
N GLU A 123 -8.70 -19.28 -15.43
CA GLU A 123 -9.75 -18.27 -15.66
C GLU A 123 -9.26 -16.87 -15.27
N LEU A 124 -8.49 -16.77 -14.18
CA LEU A 124 -7.97 -15.51 -13.69
C LEU A 124 -6.91 -14.94 -14.64
N ARG A 125 -6.03 -15.79 -15.17
CA ARG A 125 -5.03 -15.39 -16.18
C ARG A 125 -5.69 -14.90 -17.46
N GLU A 126 -6.69 -15.62 -17.96
CA GLU A 126 -7.42 -15.19 -19.16
C GLU A 126 -8.10 -13.83 -18.95
N ALA A 127 -8.80 -13.65 -17.83
CA ALA A 127 -9.44 -12.38 -17.49
C ALA A 127 -8.42 -11.23 -17.32
N PHE A 128 -7.26 -11.52 -16.74
CA PHE A 128 -6.18 -10.57 -16.55
C PHE A 128 -5.60 -10.07 -17.88
N GLU A 129 -5.29 -10.99 -18.80
CA GLU A 129 -4.79 -10.63 -20.13
C GLU A 129 -5.85 -9.84 -20.92
N ALA A 130 -7.12 -10.26 -20.86
CA ALA A 130 -8.23 -9.54 -21.50
C ALA A 130 -8.41 -8.11 -20.94
N ALA A 131 -8.05 -7.88 -19.68
CA ALA A 131 -8.08 -6.56 -19.04
C ALA A 131 -6.85 -5.68 -19.36
N GLY A 132 -5.94 -6.14 -20.21
CA GLY A 132 -4.73 -5.42 -20.61
C GLY A 132 -3.45 -5.87 -19.88
N GLY A 133 -3.51 -6.97 -19.14
CA GLY A 133 -2.37 -7.61 -18.49
C GLY A 133 -1.64 -6.67 -17.53
N VAL A 134 -0.34 -6.89 -17.32
CA VAL A 134 0.44 -6.13 -16.32
C VAL A 134 0.56 -4.64 -16.66
N LYS A 135 0.42 -4.26 -17.94
CA LYS A 135 0.49 -2.88 -18.41
C LYS A 135 -0.57 -1.97 -17.79
N GLN A 136 -1.67 -2.52 -17.30
CA GLN A 136 -2.68 -1.75 -16.57
C GLN A 136 -2.14 -1.11 -15.28
N TYR A 137 -1.02 -1.63 -14.74
CA TYR A 137 -0.36 -1.12 -13.54
C TYR A 137 0.88 -0.25 -13.84
N GLU A 138 1.19 0.00 -15.11
CA GLU A 138 2.34 0.80 -15.50
C GLU A 138 2.22 2.24 -14.99
N SER A 139 3.30 2.77 -14.42
CA SER A 139 3.29 4.13 -13.89
C SER A 139 3.16 5.18 -15.01
N GLU A 140 2.46 6.28 -14.74
CA GLU A 140 2.32 7.40 -15.68
C GLU A 140 3.66 8.02 -16.09
N ARG A 141 4.66 7.96 -15.21
CA ARG A 141 6.00 8.44 -15.54
C ARG A 141 6.70 7.52 -16.53
N MET A 142 6.57 6.21 -16.37
CA MET A 142 7.14 5.23 -17.32
C MET A 142 6.45 5.34 -18.69
N LYS A 143 5.14 5.53 -18.73
CA LYS A 143 4.39 5.79 -19.98
C LYS A 143 4.90 7.01 -20.74
N LYS A 144 5.24 8.09 -20.04
CA LYS A 144 5.75 9.34 -20.64
C LYS A 144 7.21 9.29 -21.08
N ALA A 145 7.97 8.30 -20.62
CA ALA A 145 9.37 8.10 -20.96
C ALA A 145 9.58 7.12 -22.13
N SER A 146 8.49 6.52 -22.63
CA SER A 146 8.45 5.54 -23.71
C SER A 146 8.10 6.20 -25.05
#